data_AF-A0A1J3CP18-F1
#
_entry.id   AF-A0A1J3CP18-F1
#
_cell.length_a   1.000
_cell.length_b   1.000
_cell.length_c   1.000
_cell.angle_alpha   90.00
_cell.angle_beta   90.00
_cell.angle_gamma   90.00
#
_symmetry.space_group_name_H-M   'P 1'
#
loop_
_entity.id
_entity.type
_entity.pdbx_description
1 polymer ?
#
loop_
_entity_poly.entity_id
_entity_poly.type
_entity_poly.pdbx_seq_one_letter_code
_entity_poly.pdbx_strand_id
1 'polypeptide(L)'
;LDYILRILEGCGFFPHVGIDRLVDRSLLVISENKKVEMHNLVQDVGRAIAKARNSQISSRCRLWEPSRIKSLLEDKEPKETEIIEGIVLDTKNLDVNINHMA
;
A
#
# COMPACT_ATOMS: atom_id res chain seq x y z
N LEU A 1 -1.93 3.65 15.68
CA LEU A 1 -1.09 2.43 15.67
C LEU A 1 -1.94 1.19 15.52
N ASP A 2 -2.89 0.95 16.45
CA ASP A 2 -3.78 -0.23 16.46
C ASP A 2 -4.51 -0.51 15.14
N TYR A 3 -4.98 0.54 14.46
CA TYR A 3 -5.59 0.42 13.15
C TYR A 3 -4.65 -0.22 12.10
N ILE A 4 -3.39 0.24 12.04
CA ILE A 4 -2.38 -0.29 11.12
C ILE A 4 -1.99 -1.71 11.48
N LEU A 5 -1.84 -2.00 12.78
CA LEU A 5 -1.54 -3.35 13.27
C LEU A 5 -2.61 -4.34 12.80
N ARG A 6 -3.89 -4.04 13.05
CA ARG A 6 -5.01 -4.90 12.65
C ARG A 6 -5.09 -5.15 11.14
N ILE A 7 -4.81 -4.13 10.32
CA ILE A 7 -4.78 -4.30 8.87
C ILE A 7 -3.66 -5.26 8.47
N LEU A 8 -2.45 -5.03 8.99
CA LEU A 8 -1.29 -5.84 8.63
C LEU A 8 -1.43 -7.28 9.11
N GLU A 9 -1.99 -7.52 10.30
CA GLU A 9 -2.35 -8.85 10.79
C GLU A 9 -3.41 -9.51 9.91
N GLY A 10 -4.45 -8.76 9.52
CA GLY A 10 -5.48 -9.24 8.57
C GLY A 10 -4.91 -9.63 7.20
N CYS A 11 -3.77 -9.05 6.81
CA CYS A 11 -3.02 -9.42 5.62
C CYS A 11 -1.98 -10.55 5.85
N GLY A 12 -1.92 -11.14 7.05
CA GLY A 12 -1.00 -12.23 7.39
C GLY A 12 0.43 -11.78 7.74
N PHE A 13 0.66 -10.49 8.00
CA PHE A 13 1.94 -10.00 8.49
C PHE A 13 2.04 -10.11 10.02
N PHE A 14 3.25 -9.93 10.54
CA PHE A 14 3.57 -9.90 11.98
C PHE A 14 3.98 -8.47 12.39
N PRO A 15 3.04 -7.51 12.41
CA PRO A 15 3.39 -6.10 12.44
C PRO A 15 3.92 -5.64 13.80
N HIS A 16 3.59 -6.32 14.90
CA HIS A 16 4.16 -6.03 16.21
C HIS A 16 5.69 -6.10 16.19
N VAL A 17 6.24 -7.25 15.79
CA VAL A 17 7.70 -7.44 15.68
C VAL A 17 8.27 -6.64 14.51
N GLY A 18 7.53 -6.54 13.40
CA GLY A 18 7.97 -5.86 12.19
C GLY A 18 8.15 -4.35 12.38
N ILE A 19 7.19 -3.68 13.00
CA ILE A 19 7.22 -2.23 13.22
C ILE A 19 8.33 -1.88 14.22
N ASP A 20 8.41 -2.60 15.35
CA ASP A 20 9.44 -2.35 16.36
C ASP A 20 10.84 -2.43 15.76
N ARG A 21 11.14 -3.48 14.97
CA ARG A 21 12.42 -3.62 14.28
C ARG A 21 12.71 -2.51 13.27
N LEU A 22 11.69 -1.99 12.60
CA LEU A 22 11.86 -0.89 11.64
C LEU A 22 12.08 0.44 12.36
N VAL A 23 11.46 0.64 13.53
CA VAL A 23 11.71 1.79 14.42
C VAL A 23 13.13 1.75 14.98
N ASP A 24 13.58 0.59 15.47
CA ASP A 24 14.95 0.38 15.98
C ASP A 24 16.02 0.68 14.92
N ARG A 25 15.68 0.49 13.64
CA ARG A 25 16.55 0.81 12.49
C ARG A 25 16.34 2.21 11.92
N SER A 26 15.54 3.05 12.58
CA SER A 26 15.20 4.40 12.14
C SER A 26 14.56 4.46 10.74
N LEU A 27 13.92 3.37 10.30
CA LEU A 27 13.19 3.30 9.03
C LEU A 27 11.73 3.73 9.20
N LEU A 28 11.21 3.60 10.42
CA LEU A 28 9.90 4.13 10.83
C LEU A 28 10.04 5.01 12.06
N VAL A 29 9.09 5.94 12.22
CA VAL A 29 8.91 6.73 13.43
C VAL A 29 7.46 6.57 13.87
N ILE A 30 7.25 6.40 15.17
CA ILE A 30 5.90 6.50 15.76
C ILE A 30 5.78 7.89 16.36
N SER A 31 4.96 8.75 15.75
CA SER A 31 4.76 10.11 16.26
C SER A 31 3.93 10.12 17.53
N GLU A 32 3.92 11.26 18.24
CA GLU A 32 3.17 11.46 19.49
C GLU A 32 1.67 11.12 19.34
N ASN A 33 1.13 11.36 18.14
CA ASN A 33 -0.25 11.02 17.78
C ASN A 33 -0.46 9.53 17.45
N LYS A 34 0.49 8.66 17.82
CA LYS A 34 0.51 7.22 17.55
C LYS A 34 0.37 6.88 16.06
N LYS A 35 0.86 7.75 15.17
CA LYS A 35 0.90 7.48 13.72
C LYS A 35 2.24 6.86 13.35
N VAL A 36 2.18 5.86 12.48
CA VAL A 36 3.39 5.28 11.89
C VAL A 36 3.77 6.16 10.71
N GLU A 37 4.96 6.71 10.76
CA GLU A 37 5.51 7.65 9.79
C GLU A 37 6.82 7.09 9.21
N MET A 38 7.09 7.42 7.96
CA MET A 38 8.29 6.99 7.25
C MET A 38 8.86 8.21 6.53
N HIS A 39 10.18 8.42 6.66
CA HIS A 39 10.86 9.51 5.97
C HIS A 39 10.72 9.36 4.44
N ASN A 40 10.57 10.46 3.70
CA ASN A 40 10.34 10.43 2.25
C ASN A 40 11.40 9.59 1.49
N LEU A 41 12.68 9.73 1.84
CA LEU A 41 13.77 8.94 1.26
C LEU A 41 13.60 7.44 1.49
N VAL A 42 13.18 7.02 2.69
CA VAL A 42 12.92 5.60 3.00
C VAL A 42 11.72 5.10 2.20
N GLN A 43 10.69 5.94 2.04
CA GLN A 43 9.54 5.60 1.19
C GLN A 43 9.95 5.46 -0.28
N ASP A 44 10.80 6.34 -0.80
CA ASP A 44 11.30 6.28 -2.18
C ASP A 44 12.08 4.99 -2.43
N VAL A 45 12.97 4.62 -1.50
CA VAL A 45 13.71 3.35 -1.57
C VAL A 45 12.74 2.16 -1.51
N GLY A 46 11.75 2.18 -0.62
CA GLY A 46 10.74 1.13 -0.52
C GLY A 46 9.93 0.96 -1.82
N ARG A 47 9.51 2.06 -2.44
CA ARG A 47 8.82 2.06 -3.74
C ARG A 47 9.69 1.51 -4.86
N ALA A 48 10.97 1.88 -4.91
CA ALA A 48 11.91 1.36 -5.90
C ALA A 48 12.09 -0.16 -5.78
N ILE A 49 12.24 -0.68 -4.54
CA ILE A 49 12.33 -2.11 -4.27
C ILE A 49 11.06 -2.84 -4.70
N ALA A 50 9.88 -2.30 -4.34
CA ALA A 50 8.60 -2.89 -4.74
C ALA A 50 8.49 -2.96 -6.27
N LYS A 51 8.80 -1.87 -6.99
CA LYS A 51 8.77 -1.84 -8.46
C LYS A 51 9.73 -2.85 -9.09
N ALA A 52 10.95 -3.00 -8.55
CA ALA A 52 11.93 -3.97 -9.05
C ALA A 52 11.51 -5.43 -8.81
N ARG A 53 10.77 -5.71 -7.73
CA ARG A 53 10.24 -7.06 -7.46
C ARG A 53 9.13 -7.44 -8.43
N ASN A 54 8.26 -6.49 -8.78
CA ASN A 54 7.16 -6.72 -9.72
C ASN A 54 7.67 -7.13 -11.11
N SER A 55 8.87 -6.70 -11.52
CA SER A 55 9.47 -7.11 -12.80
C SER A 55 10.14 -8.49 -12.76
N GLN A 56 10.38 -9.08 -11.58
CA GLN A 56 11.07 -10.37 -11.44
C GLN A 56 10.13 -11.54 -11.14
N ILE A 57 9.00 -11.30 -10.46
CA ILE A 57 8.09 -12.34 -9.99
C ILE A 57 6.70 -12.04 -10.54
N SER A 58 6.29 -12.78 -11.58
CA SER A 58 4.90 -12.93 -12.07
C SER A 58 3.96 -11.80 -11.58
N SER A 59 4.08 -10.62 -12.19
CA SER A 59 3.24 -9.41 -12.05
C SER A 59 2.53 -9.19 -10.71
N ARG A 60 3.18 -9.47 -9.57
CA ARG A 60 2.63 -9.08 -8.28
C ARG A 60 2.73 -7.57 -8.19
N CYS A 61 1.62 -6.88 -8.01
CA CYS A 61 1.58 -5.42 -8.09
C CYS A 61 1.06 -4.83 -6.78
N ARG A 62 1.81 -3.88 -6.22
CA ARG A 62 1.30 -2.93 -5.23
C ARG A 62 1.08 -1.60 -5.95
N LEU A 63 -0.13 -1.06 -5.84
CA LEU A 63 -0.55 0.13 -6.58
C LEU A 63 -0.71 1.31 -5.62
N TRP A 64 -0.06 2.42 -5.95
CA TRP A 64 -0.16 3.70 -5.24
C TRP A 64 -0.27 4.89 -6.20
N GLU A 65 -0.07 4.67 -7.50
CA GLU A 65 -0.19 5.72 -8.52
C GLU A 65 -1.66 5.86 -8.94
N PRO A 66 -2.27 7.05 -8.80
CA PRO A 66 -3.69 7.24 -9.11
C PRO A 66 -4.06 6.86 -10.55
N SER A 67 -3.19 7.15 -11.52
CA SER A 67 -3.40 6.79 -12.93
C SER A 67 -3.43 5.27 -13.16
N ARG A 68 -2.53 4.52 -12.51
CA ARG A 68 -2.57 3.04 -12.58
C ARG A 68 -3.81 2.48 -11.88
N ILE A 69 -4.19 3.03 -10.73
CA ILE A 69 -5.37 2.56 -10.01
C ILE A 69 -6.64 2.85 -10.81
N LYS A 70 -6.77 4.06 -11.36
CA LYS A 70 -7.90 4.42 -12.25
C LYS A 70 -7.97 3.49 -13.46
N SER A 71 -6.84 3.30 -14.15
CA SER A 71 -6.78 2.39 -15.29
C SER A 71 -7.17 0.95 -14.92
N LEU A 72 -6.76 0.45 -13.74
CA LEU A 72 -7.16 -0.86 -13.25
C LEU A 72 -8.67 -0.95 -12.98
N LEU A 73 -9.25 0.07 -12.36
CA LEU A 73 -10.65 0.08 -11.96
C LEU A 73 -11.63 0.30 -13.12
N GLU A 74 -11.19 1.00 -14.17
CA GLU A 74 -12.00 1.28 -15.37
C GLU A 74 -11.82 0.23 -16.48
N ASP A 75 -10.85 -0.68 -16.35
CA ASP A 75 -10.60 -1.73 -17.33
C ASP A 75 -11.74 -2.75 -17.34
N LYS A 76 -12.31 -2.99 -18.52
CA LYS A 76 -13.38 -3.98 -18.73
C LYS A 76 -12.83 -5.38 -19.02
N GLU A 77 -11.55 -5.49 -19.36
CA GLU A 77 -10.85 -6.75 -19.62
C GLU A 77 -9.51 -6.77 -18.87
N PRO A 78 -9.54 -6.92 -17.52
CA PRO A 78 -8.33 -6.87 -16.71
C PRO A 78 -7.37 -7.99 -17.14
N LYS A 79 -6.08 -7.64 -17.29
CA LYS A 79 -5.03 -8.63 -17.57
C LYS A 79 -4.97 -9.66 -16.43
N GLU A 80 -5.38 -10.89 -16.72
CA GLU A 80 -5.41 -12.02 -15.77
C GLU A 80 -4.05 -12.37 -15.13
N THR A 81 -2.98 -11.75 -15.59
CA THR A 81 -1.61 -12.02 -15.12
C THR A 81 -1.18 -11.14 -13.95
N GLU A 82 -1.86 -10.02 -13.66
CA GLU A 82 -1.51 -9.15 -12.53
C GLU A 82 -2.15 -9.61 -11.22
N ILE A 83 -1.33 -10.01 -10.25
CA ILE A 83 -1.79 -10.34 -8.90
C ILE A 83 -1.65 -9.08 -8.04
N ILE A 84 -2.78 -8.42 -7.76
CA ILE A 84 -2.77 -7.21 -6.93
C ILE A 84 -2.61 -7.59 -5.45
N GLU A 85 -1.50 -7.20 -4.84
CA GLU A 85 -1.23 -7.45 -3.41
C GLU A 85 -1.75 -6.33 -2.50
N GLY A 86 -2.00 -5.15 -3.06
CA GLY A 86 -2.49 -4.02 -2.29
C GLY A 86 -2.67 -2.75 -3.12
N ILE A 87 -3.65 -1.95 -2.74
CA ILE A 87 -3.98 -0.67 -3.35
C ILE A 87 -3.99 0.39 -2.24
N VAL A 88 -3.22 1.46 -2.45
CA VAL A 88 -3.29 2.68 -1.65
C VAL A 88 -3.93 3.75 -2.52
N LEU A 89 -5.19 4.06 -2.23
CA LEU A 89 -5.98 5.05 -2.96
C LEU A 89 -6.02 6.35 -2.16
N ASP A 90 -5.50 7.45 -2.72
CA ASP A 90 -5.72 8.78 -2.16
C ASP A 90 -7.12 9.26 -2.53
N THR A 91 -8.04 9.23 -1.57
CA THR A 91 -9.44 9.61 -1.77
C THR A 91 -9.71 11.08 -1.53
N LYS A 92 -8.72 11.88 -1.13
CA LYS A 92 -8.93 13.30 -0.79
C LYS A 92 -9.48 14.13 -1.95
N ASN A 93 -9.18 13.72 -3.18
CA ASN A 93 -9.62 14.39 -4.41
C ASN A 93 -10.55 13.50 -5.26
N LEU A 94 -11.15 12.45 -4.68
CA LEU A 94 -12.10 11.59 -5.37
C LEU A 94 -13.51 12.00 -4.99
N ASP A 95 -14.29 12.44 -5.98
CA ASP A 95 -15.72 12.58 -5.84
C ASP A 95 -16.36 11.20 -6.07
N VAL A 96 -16.60 10.47 -4.97
CA VAL A 96 -17.13 9.11 -5.03
C VAL A 96 -18.64 9.19 -5.21
N ASN A 97 -19.09 9.06 -6.45
CA ASN A 97 -20.50 8.84 -6.72
C ASN A 97 -20.84 7.36 -6.43
N ILE A 98 -21.30 7.10 -5.20
CA ILE A 98 -21.86 5.80 -4.85
C ILE A 98 -23.22 5.75 -5.54
N ASN A 99 -23.23 5.21 -6.77
CA ASN A 99 -24.47 4.81 -7.40
C ASN A 99 -25.11 3.77 -6.46
N HIS A 100 -26.15 4.18 -5.74
CA HIS A 100 -27.05 3.25 -5.07
C HIS A 100 -27.61 2.35 -6.18
N MET A 101 -27.01 1.18 -6.38
CA MET A 101 -27.67 0.11 -7.09
C MET A 101 -28.84 -0.33 -6.20
N ALA A 102 -30.04 -0.04 -6.68
CA ALA A 102 -31.28 -0.62 -6.17
C ALA A 102 -31.36 -2.11 -6.56
#